data_AF-A0A7C3X9R3-F1
#
_entry.id   AF-A0A7C3X9R3-F1
#
_cell.length_a   1.000
_cell.length_b   1.000
_cell.length_c   1.000
_cell.angle_alpha   90.00
_cell.angle_beta   90.00
_cell.angle_gamma   90.00
#
_symmetry.space_group_name_H-M   'P 1'
#
loop_
_entity.id
_entity.type
_entity.pdbx_description
1 polymer ?
#
loop_
_entity_poly.entity_id
_entity_poly.type
_entity_poly.pdbx_seq_one_letter_code
_entity_poly.pdbx_strand_id
1 'polypeptide(L)'
;MARTRYIISDLHLGAGDYADDFDQDAAFQDFLETISAQRSSELIINGDFIDFVAVTLERSSVKPFSRLGCTEQESLLKLERVLEAHGESLQALRRFMERGHRLVLVPGNHDVDLFWPRVRDRLLEIWGNPDSDHFHFESTGVYREGGLYVEHGNQYYADSAFEDFTHPFLRDPKTGELRLERSWSNCFLEYFANGMMSER
;
A
#
# COMPACT_ATOMS: atom_id res chain seq x y z
N MET A 1 23.95 -8.74 12.94
CA MET A 1 24.76 -7.54 12.69
C MET A 1 23.83 -6.33 12.74
N ALA A 2 24.33 -5.13 13.08
CA ALA A 2 23.50 -3.93 13.02
C ALA A 2 23.14 -3.60 11.56
N ARG A 3 21.87 -3.34 11.28
CA ARG A 3 21.38 -2.88 9.97
C ARG A 3 21.24 -1.37 9.98
N THR A 4 21.61 -0.71 8.88
CA THR A 4 21.26 0.71 8.70
C THR A 4 19.80 0.78 8.28
N ARG A 5 18.99 1.57 9.00
CA ARG A 5 17.56 1.71 8.74
C ARG A 5 17.28 2.99 7.94
N TYR A 6 16.45 2.85 6.92
CA TYR A 6 15.91 3.95 6.13
C TYR A 6 14.39 3.92 6.25
N ILE A 7 13.78 5.06 6.54
CA ILE A 7 12.34 5.18 6.71
C ILE A 7 11.85 6.21 5.69
N ILE A 8 10.94 5.79 4.82
CA ILE A 8 10.24 6.63 3.84
C ILE A 8 8.73 6.42 4.04
N SER A 9 7.91 7.30 3.48
CA SER A 9 6.45 7.29 3.65
C SER A 9 5.80 8.00 2.48
N ASP A 10 4.49 7.80 2.29
CA ASP A 10 3.65 8.60 1.38
C ASP A 10 4.17 8.58 -0.06
N LEU A 11 4.46 7.38 -0.55
CA LEU A 11 4.84 7.18 -1.96
C LEU A 11 3.63 7.27 -2.88
N HIS A 12 2.46 6.79 -2.44
CA HIS A 12 1.19 6.88 -3.16
C HIS A 12 1.26 6.38 -4.62
N LEU A 13 1.87 5.21 -4.86
CA LEU A 13 1.92 4.63 -6.22
C LEU A 13 0.50 4.37 -6.73
N GLY A 14 0.11 5.05 -7.81
CA GLY A 14 -1.22 4.97 -8.42
C GLY A 14 -1.25 4.13 -9.69
N ALA A 15 -2.14 4.49 -10.62
CA ALA A 15 -2.41 3.74 -11.86
C ALA A 15 -1.73 4.32 -13.12
N GLY A 16 -0.77 5.23 -12.97
CA GLY A 16 -0.07 5.94 -14.04
C GLY A 16 -0.98 6.86 -14.87
N ASP A 17 -2.19 7.15 -14.39
CA ASP A 17 -3.12 8.08 -15.01
C ASP A 17 -3.08 9.45 -14.32
N TYR A 18 -3.99 10.37 -14.65
CA TYR A 18 -3.90 11.74 -14.12
C TYR A 18 -4.14 11.82 -12.61
N ALA A 19 -4.73 10.79 -11.99
CA ALA A 19 -4.97 10.74 -10.55
C ALA A 19 -3.77 10.16 -9.78
N ASP A 20 -2.74 9.74 -10.51
CA ASP A 20 -1.49 9.27 -9.95
C ASP A 20 -0.55 10.44 -9.69
N ASP A 21 -0.27 10.70 -8.41
CA ASP A 21 0.63 11.77 -7.99
C ASP A 21 2.11 11.31 -7.96
N PHE A 22 2.38 10.00 -8.10
CA PHE A 22 3.75 9.47 -8.07
C PHE A 22 4.39 9.45 -9.46
N ASP A 23 5.37 10.32 -9.67
CA ASP A 23 6.15 10.41 -10.92
C ASP A 23 7.67 10.16 -10.72
N GLN A 24 8.05 9.63 -9.56
CA GLN A 24 9.44 9.56 -9.10
C GLN A 24 10.07 8.17 -9.24
N ASP A 25 9.60 7.32 -10.15
CA ASP A 25 10.10 5.95 -10.34
C ASP A 25 11.63 5.88 -10.45
N ALA A 26 12.23 6.74 -11.28
CA ALA A 26 13.68 6.76 -11.47
C ALA A 26 14.43 7.14 -10.18
N ALA A 27 13.94 8.15 -9.45
CA ALA A 27 14.56 8.60 -8.21
C ALA A 27 14.41 7.54 -7.10
N PHE A 28 13.28 6.84 -7.05
CA PHE A 28 13.08 5.74 -6.12
C PHE A 28 14.00 4.56 -6.41
N GLN A 29 14.20 4.20 -7.68
CA GLN A 29 15.15 3.17 -8.09
C GLN A 29 16.60 3.55 -7.74
N ASP A 30 17.01 4.79 -8.04
CA ASP A 30 18.34 5.30 -7.70
C ASP A 30 18.57 5.33 -6.17
N PHE A 31 17.53 5.67 -5.40
CA PHE A 31 17.55 5.60 -3.95
C PHE A 31 17.79 4.16 -3.46
N LEU A 32 17.04 3.18 -3.98
CA LEU A 32 17.20 1.76 -3.64
C LEU A 32 18.61 1.25 -3.97
N GLU A 33 19.15 1.63 -5.12
CA GLU A 33 20.53 1.30 -5.50
C GLU A 33 21.55 1.93 -4.52
N THR A 34 21.33 3.19 -4.15
CA THR A 34 22.20 3.92 -3.20
C THR A 34 22.22 3.24 -1.83
N ILE A 35 21.05 2.91 -1.28
CA ILE A 35 20.98 2.26 0.04
C ILE A 35 21.44 0.80 0.00
N SER A 36 21.43 0.16 -1.19
CA SER A 36 21.98 -1.18 -1.40
C SER A 36 23.51 -1.23 -1.37
N ALA A 37 24.20 -0.09 -1.48
CA ALA A 37 25.65 -0.03 -1.35
C ALA A 37 26.14 -0.35 0.08
N GLN A 38 25.25 -0.31 1.07
CA GLN A 38 25.54 -0.71 2.45
C GLN A 38 25.55 -2.23 2.58
N ARG A 39 26.31 -2.76 3.55
CA ARG A 39 26.39 -4.22 3.79
C ARG A 39 25.05 -4.84 4.19
N SER A 40 24.21 -4.12 4.92
CA SER A 40 22.90 -4.60 5.35
C SER A 40 21.99 -3.41 5.64
N SER A 41 21.01 -3.20 4.77
CA SER A 41 20.00 -2.15 4.88
C SER A 41 18.65 -2.76 5.26
N GLU A 42 17.90 -2.00 6.05
CA GLU A 42 16.47 -2.23 6.29
C GLU A 42 15.72 -0.99 5.79
N LEU A 43 14.84 -1.18 4.82
CA LEU A 43 13.93 -0.15 4.34
C LEU A 43 12.57 -0.36 5.00
N ILE A 44 12.09 0.66 5.70
CA ILE A 44 10.74 0.72 6.26
C ILE A 44 9.96 1.71 5.41
N ILE A 45 8.93 1.24 4.71
CA ILE A 45 7.93 2.10 4.08
C ILE A 45 6.80 2.29 5.10
N ASN A 46 6.69 3.49 5.66
CA ASN A 46 5.85 3.85 6.79
C ASN A 46 4.47 4.35 6.38
N GLY A 47 3.79 3.54 5.58
CA GLY A 47 2.43 3.78 5.14
C GLY A 47 2.35 4.59 3.86
N ASP A 48 1.16 4.50 3.30
CA ASP A 48 0.73 5.07 2.04
C ASP A 48 1.74 4.75 0.92
N PHE A 49 2.00 3.45 0.78
CA PHE A 49 2.87 2.91 -0.26
C PHE A 49 2.15 2.90 -1.61
N ILE A 50 0.97 2.29 -1.65
CA ILE A 50 0.13 2.19 -2.86
C ILE A 50 -1.14 3.01 -2.63
N ASP A 51 -1.46 3.90 -3.56
CA ASP A 51 -2.68 4.70 -3.48
C ASP A 51 -3.88 3.97 -4.12
N PHE A 52 -4.33 2.89 -3.48
CA PHE A 52 -5.51 2.15 -3.95
C PHE A 52 -6.77 3.02 -4.05
N VAL A 53 -6.83 4.10 -3.29
CA VAL A 53 -7.98 5.02 -3.22
C VAL A 53 -8.06 5.86 -4.50
N ALA A 54 -6.93 6.26 -5.07
CA ALA A 54 -6.87 6.96 -6.35
C ALA A 54 -7.08 6.04 -7.57
N VAL A 55 -6.83 4.73 -7.45
CA VAL A 55 -7.03 3.79 -8.56
C VAL A 55 -8.52 3.57 -8.85
N THR A 56 -8.98 4.10 -9.98
CA THR A 56 -10.35 3.90 -10.47
C THR A 56 -10.50 2.59 -11.23
N LEU A 57 -11.69 1.99 -11.20
CA LEU A 57 -12.04 0.81 -11.99
C LEU A 57 -13.23 1.14 -12.88
N GLU A 58 -13.27 0.62 -14.10
CA GLU A 58 -14.42 0.80 -15.03
C GLU A 58 -15.75 0.37 -14.40
N ARG A 59 -15.70 -0.67 -13.57
CA ARG A 59 -16.85 -1.19 -12.82
C ARG A 59 -16.47 -1.35 -11.37
N SER A 60 -16.77 -0.31 -10.59
CA SER A 60 -16.67 -0.37 -9.13
C SER A 60 -18.05 -0.67 -8.52
N SER A 61 -18.06 -1.56 -7.54
CA SER A 61 -19.22 -1.83 -6.69
C SER A 61 -19.20 -0.99 -5.40
N VAL A 62 -18.21 -0.11 -5.24
CA VAL A 62 -18.11 0.86 -4.14
C VAL A 62 -19.08 2.01 -4.39
N LYS A 63 -19.76 2.45 -3.33
CA LYS A 63 -20.71 3.57 -3.39
C LYS A 63 -20.11 4.83 -2.77
N PRO A 64 -20.41 6.02 -3.31
CA PRO A 64 -20.02 7.28 -2.67
C PRO A 64 -20.43 7.32 -1.20
N PHE A 65 -19.51 7.74 -0.34
CA PHE A 65 -19.72 7.89 1.11
C PHE A 65 -20.19 6.62 1.85
N SER A 66 -20.00 5.44 1.25
CA SER A 66 -20.19 4.15 1.89
C SER A 66 -18.90 3.71 2.59
N ARG A 67 -19.03 3.26 3.84
CA ARG A 67 -17.93 2.61 4.60
C ARG A 67 -17.54 1.23 4.05
N LEU A 68 -18.38 0.63 3.21
CA LEU A 68 -18.04 -0.58 2.47
C LEU A 68 -17.20 -0.20 1.24
N GLY A 69 -15.94 -0.62 1.25
CA GLY A 69 -14.98 -0.46 0.17
C GLY A 69 -14.86 -1.67 -0.75
N CYS A 70 -13.67 -1.83 -1.32
CA CYS A 70 -13.40 -2.84 -2.33
C CYS A 70 -13.51 -4.26 -1.79
N THR A 71 -13.99 -5.15 -2.66
CA THR A 71 -13.83 -6.60 -2.53
C THR A 71 -12.39 -7.00 -2.85
N GLU A 72 -11.96 -8.19 -2.42
CA GLU A 72 -10.62 -8.72 -2.75
C GLU A 72 -10.35 -8.73 -4.27
N GLN A 73 -11.38 -9.03 -5.08
CA GLN A 73 -11.24 -9.05 -6.53
C GLN A 73 -11.06 -7.65 -7.13
N GLU A 74 -11.74 -6.63 -6.60
CA GLU A 74 -11.53 -5.23 -7.02
C GLU A 74 -10.15 -4.73 -6.60
N SER A 75 -9.73 -5.01 -5.37
CA SER A 75 -8.39 -4.67 -4.87
C SER A 75 -7.28 -5.29 -5.71
N LEU A 76 -7.47 -6.53 -6.18
CA LEU A 76 -6.55 -7.17 -7.13
C LEU A 76 -6.49 -6.43 -8.48
N LEU A 77 -7.64 -6.05 -9.04
CA LEU A 77 -7.68 -5.30 -10.29
C LEU A 77 -6.99 -3.94 -10.16
N LYS A 78 -7.18 -3.27 -9.01
CA LYS A 78 -6.46 -2.03 -8.71
C LYS A 78 -4.95 -2.26 -8.65
N LEU A 79 -4.49 -3.30 -7.95
CA LEU A 79 -3.08 -3.66 -7.90
C LEU A 79 -2.50 -3.93 -9.30
N GLU A 80 -3.21 -4.64 -10.19
CA GLU A 80 -2.70 -4.86 -11.55
C GLU A 80 -2.50 -3.55 -12.33
N ARG A 81 -3.37 -2.53 -12.15
CA ARG A 81 -3.15 -1.20 -12.76
C ARG A 81 -1.91 -0.51 -12.21
N VAL A 82 -1.64 -0.63 -10.91
CA VAL A 82 -0.43 -0.10 -10.27
C VAL A 82 0.81 -0.82 -10.78
N LEU A 83 0.74 -2.15 -10.95
CA LEU A 83 1.82 -2.97 -11.51
C LEU A 83 2.12 -2.61 -12.97
N GLU A 84 1.10 -2.28 -13.75
CA GLU A 84 1.26 -1.81 -15.13
C GLU A 84 1.99 -0.45 -15.19
N ALA A 85 1.66 0.46 -14.28
CA ALA A 85 2.27 1.79 -14.21
C ALA A 85 3.70 1.79 -13.62
N HIS A 86 3.90 1.12 -12.48
CA HIS A 86 5.12 1.21 -11.66
C HIS A 86 5.86 -0.12 -11.50
N GLY A 87 5.69 -1.04 -12.45
CA GLY A 87 6.28 -2.38 -12.39
C GLY A 87 7.80 -2.36 -12.13
N GLU A 88 8.54 -1.44 -12.73
CA GLU A 88 9.99 -1.32 -12.53
C GLU A 88 10.37 -0.91 -11.10
N SER A 89 9.59 -0.02 -10.47
CA SER A 89 9.77 0.37 -9.07
C SER A 89 9.53 -0.81 -8.12
N LEU A 90 8.51 -1.64 -8.39
CA LEU A 90 8.28 -2.84 -7.58
C LEU A 90 9.33 -3.93 -7.82
N GLN A 91 9.83 -4.07 -9.06
CA GLN A 91 10.96 -4.95 -9.36
C GLN A 91 12.27 -4.46 -8.72
N ALA A 92 12.44 -3.16 -8.49
CA ALA A 92 13.59 -2.65 -7.77
C ALA A 92 13.59 -3.09 -6.30
N LEU A 93 12.42 -3.13 -5.64
CA LEU A 93 12.28 -3.68 -4.29
C LEU A 93 12.63 -5.17 -4.22
N ARG A 94 12.27 -5.95 -5.25
CA ARG A 94 12.72 -7.34 -5.39
C ARG A 94 14.25 -7.41 -5.39
N ARG A 95 14.90 -6.65 -6.29
CA ARG A 95 16.37 -6.64 -6.41
C ARG A 95 17.04 -6.22 -5.11
N PHE A 96 16.46 -5.26 -4.39
CA PHE A 96 16.92 -4.85 -3.07
C PHE A 96 16.89 -6.03 -2.07
N MET A 97 15.80 -6.78 -2.00
CA MET A 97 15.69 -7.95 -1.11
C MET A 97 16.61 -9.11 -1.55
N GLU A 98 16.71 -9.40 -2.85
CA GLU A 98 17.61 -10.44 -3.39
C GLU A 98 19.10 -10.18 -3.10
N ARG A 99 19.49 -8.92 -2.84
CA ARG A 99 20.84 -8.53 -2.40
C ARG A 99 21.07 -8.73 -0.89
N GLY A 100 20.10 -9.29 -0.17
CA GLY A 100 20.21 -9.59 1.26
C GLY A 100 19.78 -8.43 2.17
N HIS A 101 19.01 -7.47 1.64
CA HIS A 101 18.44 -6.38 2.42
C HIS A 101 17.00 -6.70 2.85
N ARG A 102 16.50 -5.97 3.85
CA ARG A 102 15.18 -6.20 4.43
C ARG A 102 14.20 -5.09 4.06
N LEU A 103 13.03 -5.45 3.58
CA LEU A 103 11.89 -4.56 3.38
C LEU A 103 10.85 -4.80 4.48
N VAL A 104 10.42 -3.72 5.12
CA VAL A 104 9.29 -3.70 6.05
C VAL A 104 8.23 -2.75 5.49
N LEU A 105 7.00 -3.23 5.39
CA LEU A 105 5.85 -2.40 5.05
C LEU A 105 4.99 -2.22 6.29
N VAL A 106 4.83 -0.97 6.72
CA VAL A 106 3.83 -0.56 7.72
C VAL A 106 2.68 0.06 6.91
N PRO A 107 1.44 -0.44 7.00
CA PRO A 107 0.34 0.12 6.20
C PRO A 107 -0.11 1.49 6.72
N GLY A 108 -0.48 2.37 5.80
CA GLY A 108 -1.22 3.60 6.05
C GLY A 108 -2.72 3.45 5.74
N ASN A 109 -3.46 4.56 5.68
CA ASN A 109 -4.89 4.51 5.34
C ASN A 109 -5.16 4.25 3.85
N HIS A 110 -4.16 4.38 2.97
CA HIS A 110 -4.29 4.06 1.55
C HIS A 110 -3.96 2.59 1.24
N ASP A 111 -3.25 1.91 2.15
CA ASP A 111 -2.75 0.54 1.94
C ASP A 111 -3.71 -0.57 2.41
N VAL A 112 -4.94 -0.25 2.85
CA VAL A 112 -5.81 -1.25 3.49
C VAL A 112 -6.17 -2.44 2.59
N ASP A 113 -6.09 -2.26 1.28
CA ASP A 113 -6.20 -3.34 0.29
C ASP A 113 -5.12 -4.43 0.45
N LEU A 114 -3.95 -4.13 1.04
CA LEU A 114 -2.89 -5.09 1.35
C LEU A 114 -3.27 -6.10 2.45
N PHE A 115 -4.36 -5.86 3.19
CA PHE A 115 -4.87 -6.83 4.15
C PHE A 115 -5.55 -8.02 3.47
N TRP A 116 -5.97 -7.88 2.20
CA TRP A 116 -6.45 -9.01 1.41
C TRP A 116 -5.32 -10.01 1.13
N PRO A 117 -5.48 -11.30 1.49
CA PRO A 117 -4.45 -12.30 1.25
C PRO A 117 -4.03 -12.37 -0.21
N ARG A 118 -4.97 -12.39 -1.17
CA ARG A 118 -4.61 -12.53 -2.59
C ARG A 118 -3.88 -11.30 -3.14
N VAL A 119 -4.17 -10.10 -2.63
CA VAL A 119 -3.47 -8.87 -3.02
C VAL A 119 -2.03 -8.93 -2.55
N ARG A 120 -1.80 -9.34 -1.29
CA ARG A 120 -0.44 -9.52 -0.76
C ARG A 120 0.30 -10.66 -1.45
N ASP A 121 -0.35 -11.79 -1.70
CA ASP A 121 0.24 -12.93 -2.42
C ASP A 121 0.71 -12.51 -3.81
N ARG A 122 -0.10 -11.69 -4.51
CA ARG A 122 0.26 -11.16 -5.83
C ARG A 122 1.50 -10.27 -5.79
N LEU A 123 1.65 -9.40 -4.77
CA LEU A 123 2.87 -8.62 -4.57
C LEU A 123 4.09 -9.50 -4.25
N LEU A 124 3.91 -10.53 -3.40
CA LEU A 124 4.96 -11.48 -3.07
C LEU A 124 5.46 -12.24 -4.31
N GLU A 125 4.58 -12.63 -5.23
CA GLU A 125 4.96 -13.24 -6.49
C GLU A 125 5.87 -12.33 -7.33
N ILE A 126 5.53 -11.05 -7.43
CA ILE A 126 6.35 -10.03 -8.11
C ILE A 126 7.73 -9.94 -7.46
N TRP A 127 7.78 -9.96 -6.13
CA TRP A 127 9.01 -9.94 -5.34
C TRP A 127 9.76 -11.27 -5.25
N GLY A 128 9.30 -12.31 -5.94
CA GLY A 128 9.98 -13.60 -5.97
C GLY A 128 9.82 -14.44 -4.70
N ASN A 129 8.77 -14.20 -3.92
CA ASN A 129 8.44 -14.89 -2.66
C ASN A 129 9.60 -14.85 -1.64
N PRO A 130 10.01 -13.64 -1.20
CA PRO A 130 11.05 -13.49 -0.19
C PRO A 130 10.65 -14.20 1.13
N ASP A 131 11.63 -14.65 1.88
CA ASP A 131 11.42 -15.18 3.23
C ASP A 131 11.15 -14.05 4.25
N SER A 132 10.86 -14.43 5.50
CA SER A 132 10.56 -13.50 6.59
C SER A 132 11.75 -12.63 7.04
N ASP A 133 12.98 -13.01 6.68
CA ASP A 133 14.17 -12.21 7.01
C ASP A 133 14.32 -11.03 6.04
N HIS A 134 13.80 -11.15 4.82
CA HIS A 134 13.90 -10.15 3.75
C HIS A 134 12.62 -9.34 3.57
N PHE A 135 11.46 -9.88 3.90
CA PHE A 135 10.18 -9.16 3.82
C PHE A 135 9.36 -9.31 5.10
N HIS A 136 8.76 -8.22 5.55
CA HIS A 136 7.80 -8.21 6.64
C HIS A 136 6.66 -7.21 6.37
N PHE A 137 5.42 -7.68 6.46
CA PHE A 137 4.24 -6.82 6.48
C PHE A 137 3.80 -6.63 7.93
N GLU A 138 3.97 -5.42 8.46
CA GLU A 138 3.61 -5.06 9.82
C GLU A 138 2.12 -4.73 9.91
N SER A 139 1.28 -5.76 9.85
CA SER A 139 -0.18 -5.63 9.82
C SER A 139 -0.79 -5.01 11.09
N THR A 140 -0.02 -4.83 12.16
CA THR A 140 -0.48 -4.11 13.35
C THR A 140 -0.52 -2.59 13.14
N GLY A 141 0.07 -2.08 12.05
CA GLY A 141 0.24 -0.65 11.79
C GLY A 141 1.37 -0.01 12.61
N VAL A 142 2.08 -0.79 13.43
CA VAL A 142 3.06 -0.29 14.39
C VAL A 142 4.31 -1.17 14.40
N TYR A 143 5.39 -0.68 13.81
CA TYR A 143 6.68 -1.35 13.84
C TYR A 143 7.49 -0.95 15.08
N ARG A 144 8.01 -1.95 15.80
CA ARG A 144 8.86 -1.76 16.98
C ARG A 144 10.08 -2.68 16.93
N GLU A 145 11.27 -2.10 16.98
CA GLU A 145 12.51 -2.87 17.15
C GLU A 145 13.53 -2.09 18.00
N GLY A 146 13.87 -2.65 19.17
CA GLY A 146 14.72 -1.96 20.15
C GLY A 146 14.05 -0.68 20.67
N GLY A 147 14.72 0.46 20.49
CA GLY A 147 14.18 1.78 20.86
C GLY A 147 13.41 2.51 19.75
N LEU A 148 13.27 1.89 18.57
CA LEU A 148 12.60 2.50 17.42
C LEU A 148 11.10 2.19 17.46
N TYR A 149 10.28 3.23 17.26
CA TYR A 149 8.83 3.18 17.13
C TYR A 149 8.43 3.87 15.84
N VAL A 150 7.71 3.16 14.97
CA VAL A 150 7.30 3.65 13.66
C VAL A 150 5.83 3.29 13.44
N GLU A 151 5.01 4.29 13.16
CA GLU A 151 3.63 4.14 12.72
C GLU A 151 3.33 5.27 11.72
N HIS A 152 2.37 5.04 10.82
CA HIS A 152 2.02 6.03 9.80
C HIS A 152 1.32 7.25 10.42
N GLY A 153 0.44 7.02 11.41
CA GLY A 153 -0.20 8.08 12.21
C GLY A 153 -1.64 8.41 11.79
N ASN A 154 -2.20 7.74 10.77
CA ASN A 154 -3.60 7.93 10.34
C ASN A 154 -4.62 7.72 11.47
N GLN A 155 -4.33 6.84 12.43
CA GLN A 155 -5.23 6.55 13.56
C GLN A 155 -5.40 7.71 14.55
N TYR A 156 -4.57 8.77 14.49
CA TYR A 156 -4.73 9.96 15.33
C TYR A 156 -5.71 11.00 14.75
N TYR A 157 -6.12 10.84 13.49
CA TYR A 157 -6.99 11.78 12.80
C TYR A 157 -8.33 11.12 12.48
N ALA A 158 -9.42 11.73 12.96
CA ALA A 158 -10.75 11.13 12.94
C ALA A 158 -11.29 10.83 11.53
N ASP A 159 -10.79 11.52 10.52
CA ASP A 159 -11.12 11.32 9.11
C ASP A 159 -10.33 10.17 8.46
N SER A 160 -9.12 9.87 8.93
CA SER A 160 -8.25 8.80 8.39
C SER A 160 -8.17 7.55 9.27
N ALA A 161 -8.77 7.59 10.45
CA ALA A 161 -8.86 6.45 11.36
C ALA A 161 -9.84 5.38 10.83
N PHE A 162 -9.60 4.15 11.27
CA PHE A 162 -10.44 2.98 11.02
C PHE A 162 -10.94 2.48 12.36
N GLU A 163 -12.13 1.86 12.40
CA GLU A 163 -12.63 1.27 13.64
C GLU A 163 -11.79 0.07 14.08
N ASP A 164 -11.37 -0.76 13.13
CA ASP A 164 -10.40 -1.84 13.36
C ASP A 164 -9.33 -1.84 12.27
N PHE A 165 -8.29 -1.03 12.48
CA PHE A 165 -7.21 -0.91 11.50
C PHE A 165 -6.44 -2.22 11.26
N THR A 166 -6.41 -3.12 12.25
CA THR A 166 -5.68 -4.39 12.14
C THR A 166 -6.49 -5.47 11.42
N HIS A 167 -7.80 -5.28 11.32
CA HIS A 167 -8.75 -6.09 10.56
C HIS A 167 -9.77 -5.15 9.87
N PRO A 168 -9.36 -4.40 8.83
CA PRO A 168 -10.18 -3.36 8.22
C PRO A 168 -11.23 -3.97 7.28
N PHE A 169 -12.09 -4.84 7.82
CA PHE A 169 -13.10 -5.59 7.08
C PHE A 169 -14.48 -5.44 7.69
N LEU A 170 -15.46 -5.22 6.82
CA LEU A 170 -16.87 -5.19 7.15
C LEU A 170 -17.60 -6.27 6.33
N ARG A 171 -18.67 -6.83 6.89
CA ARG A 171 -19.61 -7.65 6.11
C ARG A 171 -20.72 -6.77 5.57
N ASP A 172 -20.94 -6.80 4.26
CA ASP A 172 -22.08 -6.16 3.65
C ASP A 172 -23.37 -6.79 4.21
N PRO A 173 -24.25 -6.03 4.89
CA PRO A 173 -25.44 -6.59 5.53
C PRO A 173 -26.48 -7.10 4.53
N LYS A 174 -26.37 -6.73 3.24
CA LYS A 174 -27.31 -7.15 2.18
C LYS A 174 -26.84 -8.41 1.47
N THR A 175 -25.55 -8.52 1.18
CA THR A 175 -24.99 -9.64 0.39
C THR A 175 -24.25 -10.67 1.25
N GLY A 176 -23.84 -10.29 2.46
CA GLY A 176 -22.98 -11.09 3.35
C GLY A 176 -21.50 -11.12 2.93
N GLU A 177 -21.17 -10.46 1.83
CA GLU A 177 -19.82 -10.39 1.27
C GLU A 177 -18.88 -9.60 2.18
N LEU A 178 -17.63 -10.05 2.29
CA LEU A 178 -16.59 -9.35 3.04
C LEU A 178 -16.03 -8.22 2.16
N ARG A 179 -15.94 -7.01 2.71
CA ARG A 179 -15.48 -5.81 2.01
C ARG A 179 -14.55 -5.04 2.92
N LEU A 180 -13.64 -4.25 2.35
CA LEU A 180 -12.81 -3.38 3.17
C LEU A 180 -13.66 -2.36 3.92
N GLU A 181 -13.27 -2.03 5.14
CA GLU A 181 -13.65 -0.77 5.76
C GLU A 181 -13.02 0.38 4.98
N ARG A 182 -13.69 1.54 4.97
CA ARG A 182 -13.12 2.80 4.49
C ARG A 182 -13.19 3.85 5.58
N SER A 183 -12.10 4.60 5.73
CA SER A 183 -12.10 5.84 6.48
C SER A 183 -12.94 6.92 5.78
N TRP A 184 -13.14 8.06 6.44
CA TRP A 184 -13.77 9.20 5.80
C TRP A 184 -12.90 9.72 4.65
N SER A 185 -11.59 9.89 4.85
CA SER A 185 -10.66 10.36 3.82
C SER A 185 -10.67 9.44 2.59
N ASN A 186 -10.71 8.11 2.75
CA ASN A 186 -10.88 7.20 1.61
C ASN A 186 -12.23 7.39 0.90
N CYS A 187 -13.30 7.69 1.65
CA CYS A 187 -14.62 8.00 1.08
C CYS A 187 -14.59 9.28 0.23
N PHE A 188 -13.90 10.31 0.72
CA PHE A 188 -13.77 11.59 0.04
C PHE A 188 -12.94 11.47 -1.24
N LEU A 189 -11.73 10.93 -1.15
CA LEU A 189 -10.78 10.89 -2.26
C LEU A 189 -11.29 10.06 -3.44
N GLU A 190 -11.81 8.86 -3.20
CA GLU A 190 -12.41 8.04 -4.27
C GLU A 190 -13.58 8.74 -4.96
N TYR A 191 -14.38 9.55 -4.24
CA TYR A 191 -15.48 10.29 -4.87
C TYR A 191 -14.95 11.31 -5.89
N PHE A 192 -13.88 12.03 -5.55
CA PHE A 192 -13.26 12.99 -6.46
C PHE A 192 -12.50 12.31 -7.60
N ALA A 193 -11.72 11.25 -7.30
CA ALA A 193 -10.99 10.50 -8.32
C ALA A 193 -11.94 9.94 -9.40
N ASN A 194 -13.08 9.36 -8.98
CA ASN A 194 -14.11 8.88 -9.92
C ASN A 194 -14.81 10.03 -10.67
N GLY A 195 -15.05 11.17 -10.02
CA GLY A 195 -15.66 12.35 -10.64
C GLY A 195 -14.80 12.93 -11.77
N MET A 196 -13.49 13.08 -11.53
CA MET A 196 -12.53 13.60 -12.50
C MET A 196 -12.38 12.69 -13.75
N MET A 197 -12.62 11.38 -13.63
CA MET A 197 -12.66 10.45 -14.77
C MET A 197 -13.93 10.61 -15.60
N SER A 198 -15.07 10.95 -14.97
CA SER A 198 -16.38 11.02 -15.62
C SER A 198 -16.62 12.29 -16.44
N GLU A 199 -15.85 13.35 -16.18
CA GLU A 199 -15.93 14.62 -16.90
C GLU A 199 -15.09 14.65 -18.19
N ARG A 200 -14.62 13.49 -18.66
CA ARG A 200 -13.85 13.30 -19.90
C ARG A 200 -14.56 12.35 -20.85
#